data_AF-A0A6G0ZDR3-F1
#
_entry.id   AF-A0A6G0ZDR3-F1
#
_cell.length_a   1.000
_cell.length_b   1.000
_cell.length_c   1.000
_cell.angle_alpha   90.00
_cell.angle_beta   90.00
_cell.angle_gamma   90.00
#
_symmetry.space_group_name_H-M   'P 1'
#
loop_
_entity.id
_entity.type
_entity.pdbx_description
1 polymer ?
#
loop_
_entity_poly.entity_id
_entity_poly.type
_entity_poly.pdbx_seq_one_letter_code
_entity_poly.pdbx_strand_id
1 'polypeptide(L)'
;MRDLHILTSGPHLFTNDGRFGIQHPLRDSAIWNLQIKDVSPKDMGSYECQVNTEPKIKFLVNLTVFGKLLAVNNQRFVYALLYIE
;
A
#
# COMPACT_ATOMS: atom_id res chain seq x y z
N MET A 1 -15.17 16.09 -4.54
CA MET A 1 -14.17 15.28 -5.24
C MET A 1 -12.98 15.14 -4.31
N ARG A 2 -12.57 13.91 -3.96
CA ARG A 2 -11.26 13.69 -3.32
C ARG A 2 -10.28 13.40 -4.44
N ASP A 3 -9.19 14.15 -4.49
CA ASP A 3 -8.18 13.98 -5.53
C ASP A 3 -7.55 12.60 -5.44
N LEU A 4 -7.34 11.98 -6.61
CA LEU A 4 -6.65 10.69 -6.70
C LEU A 4 -5.16 10.91 -6.46
N HIS A 5 -4.65 10.44 -5.33
CA HIS A 5 -3.23 10.44 -5.03
C HIS A 5 -2.64 9.05 -5.28
N ILE A 6 -1.96 8.89 -6.42
CA ILE A 6 -1.30 7.63 -6.78
C ILE A 6 -0.04 7.48 -5.94
N LEU A 7 0.06 6.38 -5.20
CA LEU A 7 1.24 6.08 -4.39
C LEU A 7 2.29 5.30 -5.18
N THR A 8 1.86 4.26 -5.93
CA THR A 8 2.74 3.34 -6.66
C THR A 8 2.10 2.85 -7.96
N SER A 9 2.93 2.45 -8.93
CA SER A 9 2.54 1.62 -10.08
C SER A 9 3.65 0.62 -10.37
N GLY A 10 3.37 -0.67 -10.14
CA GLY A 10 4.36 -1.74 -10.22
C GLY A 10 5.62 -1.40 -9.40
N PRO A 11 6.82 -1.34 -10.01
CA PRO A 11 8.07 -1.00 -9.32
C PRO A 11 8.28 0.50 -9.06
N HIS A 12 7.35 1.38 -9.47
CA HIS A 12 7.50 2.83 -9.39
C HIS A 12 6.74 3.46 -8.22
N LEU A 13 7.41 4.33 -7.46
CA LEU A 13 6.85 5.10 -6.34
C LEU A 13 6.63 6.56 -6.79
N PHE A 14 5.47 7.13 -6.50
CA PHE A 14 5.09 8.50 -6.90
C PHE A 14 4.99 9.49 -5.74
N THR A 15 5.13 9.01 -4.50
CA THR A 15 5.12 9.85 -3.29
C THR A 15 6.55 10.18 -2.85
N ASN A 16 6.74 11.37 -2.28
CA ASN A 16 7.99 11.80 -1.65
C ASN A 16 8.09 11.43 -0.16
N ASP A 17 7.05 10.85 0.42
CA ASP A 17 7.09 10.36 1.80
C ASP A 17 7.93 9.06 1.86
N GLY A 18 9.15 9.17 2.39
CA GLY A 18 10.12 8.07 2.48
C GLY A 18 9.71 6.89 3.36
N ARG A 19 8.56 6.97 4.02
CA ARG A 19 7.95 5.83 4.71
C ARG A 19 7.31 4.83 3.75
N PHE A 20 6.88 5.30 2.57
CA PHE A 20 6.30 4.43 1.55
C PHE A 20 7.39 3.71 0.76
N GLY A 21 7.15 2.44 0.49
CA GLY A 21 8.04 1.60 -0.29
C GLY A 21 7.27 0.57 -1.09
N ILE A 22 8.00 -0.17 -1.90
CA ILE A 22 7.48 -1.22 -2.77
C ILE A 22 8.19 -2.52 -2.43
N GLN A 23 7.45 -3.61 -2.30
CA GLN A 23 8.01 -4.95 -2.15
C GLN A 23 7.58 -5.87 -3.29
N HIS A 24 8.52 -6.70 -3.75
CA HIS A 24 8.28 -7.77 -4.72
C HIS A 24 8.39 -9.12 -3.99
N PRO A 25 7.28 -9.65 -3.43
CA PRO A 25 7.34 -10.82 -2.56
C PRO A 25 7.68 -12.12 -3.31
N LEU A 26 7.35 -12.20 -4.60
CA LEU A 26 7.54 -13.39 -5.42
C LEU A 26 8.37 -13.04 -6.65
N ARG A 27 9.57 -13.64 -6.75
CA ARG A 27 10.42 -13.59 -7.93
C ARG A 27 9.60 -14.05 -9.15
N ASP A 28 9.68 -13.29 -10.24
CA ASP A 28 8.96 -13.53 -11.51
C ASP A 28 7.42 -13.37 -11.48
N SER A 29 6.84 -12.81 -10.40
CA SER A 29 5.43 -12.39 -10.40
C SER A 29 5.25 -10.95 -10.85
N ALA A 30 4.05 -10.57 -11.30
CA ALA A 30 3.69 -9.17 -11.51
C ALA A 30 3.05 -8.52 -10.27
N ILE A 31 3.18 -9.15 -9.10
CA ILE A 31 2.55 -8.71 -7.85
C ILE A 31 3.50 -7.78 -7.09
N TRP A 32 3.05 -6.56 -6.85
CA TRP A 32 3.81 -5.56 -6.09
C TRP A 32 3.03 -5.14 -4.85
N ASN A 33 3.71 -5.11 -3.71
CA ASN A 33 3.10 -4.71 -2.45
C ASN A 33 3.47 -3.27 -2.10
N LEU A 34 2.46 -2.44 -1.81
CA LEU A 34 2.68 -1.17 -1.11
C LEU A 34 3.11 -1.49 0.32
N GLN A 35 4.26 -0.94 0.74
CA GLN A 35 4.75 -0.98 2.11
C GLN A 35 4.67 0.42 2.72
N ILE A 36 4.20 0.51 3.96
CA ILE A 36 4.26 1.74 4.77
C ILE A 36 5.06 1.45 6.04
N LYS A 37 6.14 2.21 6.27
CA LYS A 37 6.95 2.17 7.49
C LYS A 37 6.45 3.23 8.48
N ASP A 38 6.73 3.03 9.77
CA ASP A 38 6.37 3.99 10.83
C ASP A 38 4.91 4.46 10.75
N VAL A 39 4.01 3.47 10.60
CA VAL A 39 2.57 3.68 10.44
C VAL A 39 2.00 4.41 11.67
N SER A 40 1.25 5.46 11.41
CA SER A 40 0.61 6.32 12.40
C SER A 40 -0.91 6.40 12.17
N PRO A 41 -1.71 6.86 13.15
CA PRO A 41 -3.15 7.06 12.96
C PRO A 41 -3.52 7.98 11.78
N LYS A 42 -2.60 8.83 11.31
CA LYS A 42 -2.82 9.70 10.14
C LYS A 42 -2.82 8.92 8.83
N ASP A 43 -2.22 7.74 8.80
CA ASP A 43 -2.18 6.86 7.63
C ASP A 43 -3.45 5.98 7.55
N MET A 44 -4.38 6.10 8.51
CA MET A 44 -5.65 5.39 8.43
C MET A 44 -6.49 5.87 7.25
N GLY A 45 -7.16 4.93 6.59
CA GLY A 45 -8.04 5.23 5.48
C GLY A 45 -8.23 4.07 4.52
N SER A 46 -9.00 4.30 3.47
CA SER A 46 -9.18 3.36 2.37
C SER A 46 -8.09 3.56 1.33
N TYR A 47 -7.32 2.51 1.08
CA TYR A 47 -6.38 2.38 -0.01
C TYR A 47 -7.02 1.56 -1.11
N GLU A 48 -6.70 1.84 -2.37
CA GLU A 48 -7.24 1.12 -3.51
C GLU A 48 -6.10 0.55 -4.34
N CYS A 49 -6.18 -0.75 -4.59
CA CYS A 49 -5.36 -1.43 -5.60
C CYS A 49 -6.19 -1.48 -6.89
N GLN A 50 -5.61 -1.08 -8.01
CA GLN A 50 -6.29 -1.06 -9.30
C GLN A 50 -5.51 -1.87 -10.34
N VAL A 51 -6.23 -2.61 -11.18
CA VAL A 51 -5.71 -3.24 -12.40
C VAL A 51 -6.19 -2.42 -13.60
N ASN A 52 -5.31 -2.13 -14.55
CA ASN A 52 -5.64 -1.32 -15.71
C ASN A 52 -6.33 -2.13 -16.83
N THR A 53 -7.37 -2.88 -16.46
CA THR A 53 -8.26 -3.62 -17.37
C THR A 53 -9.44 -2.76 -17.82
N GLU A 54 -10.16 -3.20 -18.86
CA GLU A 54 -11.47 -2.65 -19.24
C GLU A 54 -12.54 -3.75 -19.08
N PRO A 55 -13.50 -3.61 -18.15
CA PRO A 55 -13.64 -2.53 -17.17
C PRO A 55 -12.56 -2.57 -16.08
N LYS A 56 -12.28 -1.41 -15.47
CA LYS A 56 -11.28 -1.30 -14.38
C LYS A 56 -11.64 -2.21 -13.20
N ILE A 57 -10.71 -3.07 -12.82
CA ILE A 57 -10.82 -3.89 -11.61
C ILE A 57 -10.17 -3.13 -10.46
N LYS A 58 -10.85 -3.11 -9.30
CA LYS A 58 -10.38 -2.45 -8.09
C LYS A 58 -10.58 -3.30 -6.85
N PHE A 59 -9.65 -3.19 -5.90
CA PHE A 59 -9.68 -3.84 -4.61
C PHE A 59 -9.42 -2.82 -3.50
N LEU A 60 -10.35 -2.69 -2.56
CA LEU A 60 -10.27 -1.74 -1.46
C LEU A 60 -9.67 -2.37 -0.21
N VAL A 61 -8.69 -1.70 0.38
CA VAL A 61 -8.02 -2.09 1.63
C VAL A 61 -8.22 -0.98 2.64
N ASN A 62 -8.90 -1.28 3.75
CA ASN A 62 -9.06 -0.33 4.85
C ASN A 62 -7.94 -0.51 5.86
N LEU A 63 -7.08 0.50 5.98
CA LEU A 63 -6.04 0.56 7.00
C LEU A 63 -6.59 1.17 8.29
N THR A 64 -6.66 0.35 9.34
CA THR A 64 -6.96 0.78 10.70
C THR A 64 -5.72 0.69 11.56
N VAL A 65 -5.36 1.79 12.24
CA VAL A 65 -4.16 1.88 13.07
C VAL A 65 -4.60 2.10 14.51
N PHE A 66 -4.40 1.07 15.33
CA PHE A 66 -4.59 1.21 16.77
C PHE A 66 -3.39 1.92 17.40
N GLY A 67 -3.67 2.84 18.33
CA GLY A 67 -2.65 3.53 19.11
C GLY A 67 -1.67 2.55 19.78
N LYS A 68 -0.48 3.05 20.12
CA LYS A 68 0.63 2.24 20.65
C LYS A 68 0.25 1.53 21.97
N LEU A 69 -0.21 0.29 21.88
CA LEU A 69 0.03 -0.71 22.93
C LEU A 69 1.45 -1.24 22.73
N LEU A 70 2.25 -1.23 23.80
CA LEU A 70 3.66 -1.65 23.82
C LEU A 70 3.78 -3.13 23.43
N ALA A 71 3.89 -3.42 22.13
CA ALA A 71 4.14 -4.76 21.62
C ALA A 71 5.65 -4.94 21.38
N VAL A 72 6.23 -5.94 22.06
CA VAL A 72 7.61 -6.40 21.90
C VAL A 72 7.74 -7.07 20.53
N ASN A 73 7.99 -6.27 19.49
CA ASN A 73 8.71 -6.54 18.24
C ASN A 73 8.25 -5.53 17.16
N ASN A 74 9.14 -4.58 16.89
CA ASN A 74 8.84 -3.25 16.38
C ASN A 74 8.89 -3.14 14.84
N GLN A 75 8.12 -3.96 14.12
CA GLN A 75 8.00 -3.83 12.66
C GLN A 75 6.54 -3.98 12.23
N ARG A 76 5.81 -2.86 12.19
CA ARG A 76 4.46 -2.78 11.61
C ARG A 76 4.62 -2.52 10.11
N PHE A 77 4.51 -3.56 9.30
CA PHE A 77 4.39 -3.44 7.85
C PHE A 77 2.96 -3.78 7.44
N VAL A 78 2.34 -2.92 6.63
CA VAL A 78 1.09 -3.21 5.94
C VAL A 78 1.44 -3.49 4.50
N TYR A 79 0.95 -4.61 3.96
CA TYR A 79 1.13 -5.00 2.56
C TYR A 79 -0.21 -4.85 1.85
N ALA A 80 -0.27 -4.04 0.79
CA ALA A 80 -1.42 -4.03 -0.13
C ALA A 80 -1.00 -4.67 -1.45
N LEU A 81 -1.65 -5.77 -1.84
CA LEU A 81 -1.37 -6.51 -3.08
C LEU A 81 -1.88 -5.70 -4.27
N LEU A 82 -0.98 -5.15 -5.10
CA LEU A 82 -1.31 -4.74 -6.46
C LEU A 82 -1.07 -5.94 -7.39
N TYR A 83 -2.15 -6.52 -7.90
CA TYR A 83 -2.10 -7.37 -9.08
C TYR A 83 -2.01 -6.46 -10.31
N ILE A 84 -1.00 -6.64 -11.15
CA ILE A 84 -0.89 -5.97 -12.46
C ILE A 84 -0.77 -7.09 -13.49
N GLU A 85 -1.80 -7.30 -14.30
CA GLU A 85 -1.69 -7.94 -15.61
C GLU A 85 -2.05 -6.93 -16.68
#